data_AF-A0A7J6N5S0-F1
#
_entry.id   AF-A0A7J6N5S0-F1
#
_cell.length_a   1.000
_cell.length_b   1.000
_cell.length_c   1.000
_cell.angle_alpha   90.00
_cell.angle_beta   90.00
_cell.angle_gamma   90.00
#
_symmetry.space_group_name_H-M   'P 1'
#
loop_
_entity.id
_entity.type
_entity.pdbx_description
1 polymer ?
#
loop_
_entity_poly.entity_id
_entity_poly.type
_entity_poly.pdbx_seq_one_letter_code
_entity_poly.pdbx_strand_id
1 'polypeptide(L)'
;AALPKVTPYFQHARTWFALWLSTFRNQDTAKCYLTHLRKWHEWLDLSKKWDTIAVRQTAQGLSRNPRKTLAEKPRVSIQMLRNMVKRAIGRGLIDFSLAAIMGYHFLLRIPSELLVASVGQLIVNDSAKEVTLVLPRRKNLPAGDKQVRSCCCKTDSLTCPVEAAKALLERRGSSLLDGDPLFPLLSYRAFLFILRSTLSGMGTSDLAKSGSSFQQICALGSWRSRVPASVYVDLAEVQKLASSTFMSLLEESDSESGEV
;
A
#
# COMPACT_ATOMS: atom_id res chain seq x y z
N ALA A 1 31.57 3.58 25.84
CA ALA A 1 31.34 5.03 25.97
C ALA A 1 30.01 5.25 26.69
N ALA A 2 29.95 6.15 27.67
CA ALA A 2 28.69 6.49 28.32
C ALA A 2 27.82 7.24 27.30
N LEU A 3 26.60 6.73 27.05
CA LEU A 3 25.62 7.40 26.20
C LEU A 3 25.40 8.83 26.70
N PRO A 4 25.25 9.83 25.80
CA PRO A 4 24.96 11.20 26.21
C PRO A 4 23.72 11.19 27.10
N LYS A 5 23.80 11.91 28.22
CA LYS A 5 22.67 12.08 29.15
C LYS A 5 21.49 12.65 28.38
N VAL A 6 20.55 11.77 28.01
CA VAL A 6 19.31 12.11 27.33
C VAL A 6 18.66 13.26 28.11
N THR A 7 18.55 14.41 27.45
CA THR A 7 18.12 15.69 28.00
C THR A 7 16.75 15.60 28.69
N PRO A 8 16.44 16.50 29.65
CA PRO A 8 15.25 16.43 30.51
C PRO A 8 13.90 16.68 29.79
N TYR A 9 13.89 16.79 28.45
CA TYR A 9 12.68 16.95 27.63
C TYR A 9 11.65 15.81 27.77
N PHE A 10 12.02 14.69 28.40
CA PHE A 10 11.12 13.56 28.63
C PHE A 10 10.11 13.74 29.78
N GLN A 11 10.19 14.79 30.61
CA GLN A 11 9.19 14.98 31.69
C GLN A 11 7.78 15.24 31.15
N HIS A 12 7.66 15.82 29.95
CA HIS A 12 6.37 15.99 29.27
C HIS A 12 6.02 14.81 28.33
N ALA A 13 6.88 13.79 28.23
CA ALA A 13 6.75 12.72 27.25
C ALA A 13 5.39 12.01 27.32
N ARG A 14 4.81 11.87 28.52
CA ARG A 14 3.51 11.19 28.71
C ARG A 14 2.39 11.89 27.95
N THR A 15 2.28 13.21 28.10
CA THR A 15 1.27 14.03 27.42
C THR A 15 1.53 14.08 25.92
N TRP A 16 2.80 14.17 25.52
CA TRP A 16 3.20 14.12 24.10
C TRP A 16 2.87 12.79 23.44
N PHE A 17 3.14 11.65 24.10
CA PHE A 17 2.78 10.33 23.56
C PHE A 17 1.27 10.13 23.52
N ALA A 18 0.52 10.59 24.52
CA ALA A 18 -0.94 10.55 24.47
C ALA A 18 -1.52 11.41 23.33
N LEU A 19 -0.99 12.62 23.14
CA LEU A 19 -1.35 13.52 22.04
C LEU A 19 -0.96 12.91 20.69
N TRP A 20 0.27 12.40 20.54
CA TRP A 20 0.76 11.73 19.34
C TRP A 20 -0.12 10.54 18.97
N LEU A 21 -0.47 9.67 19.93
CA LEU A 21 -1.41 8.57 19.70
C LEU A 21 -2.78 9.05 19.25
N SER A 22 -3.25 10.18 19.77
CA SER A 22 -4.52 10.78 19.37
C SER A 22 -4.51 11.33 17.93
N THR A 23 -3.33 11.55 17.33
CA THR A 23 -3.20 11.99 15.93
C THR A 23 -3.40 10.85 14.91
N PHE A 24 -3.27 9.58 15.34
CA PHE A 24 -3.42 8.45 14.43
C PHE A 24 -4.88 8.28 14.01
N ARG A 25 -5.10 8.29 12.69
CA ARG A 25 -6.44 8.05 12.10
C ARG A 25 -6.93 6.62 12.28
N ASN A 26 -6.04 5.66 12.46
CA ASN A 26 -6.36 4.24 12.61
C ASN A 26 -5.69 3.70 13.88
N GLN A 27 -6.49 3.03 14.70
CA GLN A 27 -6.08 2.59 16.03
C GLN A 27 -5.13 1.40 16.00
N ASP A 28 -5.31 0.48 15.05
CA ASP A 28 -4.38 -0.64 14.84
C ASP A 28 -3.01 -0.12 14.41
N THR A 29 -2.99 0.95 13.62
CA THR A 29 -1.75 1.64 13.26
C THR A 29 -1.09 2.24 14.50
N ALA A 30 -1.83 2.98 15.34
CA ALA A 30 -1.31 3.49 16.60
C ALA A 30 -0.74 2.38 17.51
N LYS A 31 -1.43 1.24 17.61
CA LYS A 31 -0.98 0.06 18.36
C LYS A 31 0.29 -0.55 17.77
N CYS A 32 0.36 -0.72 16.44
CA CYS A 32 1.57 -1.22 15.77
C CYS A 32 2.76 -0.30 16.02
N TYR A 33 2.56 1.01 15.90
CA TYR A 33 3.61 2.00 16.18
C TYR A 33 4.07 1.96 17.64
N LEU A 34 3.15 1.82 18.61
CA LEU A 34 3.53 1.62 20.02
C LEU A 34 4.33 0.34 20.23
N THR A 35 3.93 -0.77 19.60
CA THR A 35 4.66 -2.03 19.69
C THR A 35 6.06 -1.90 19.11
N HIS A 36 6.20 -1.24 17.96
CA HIS A 36 7.52 -0.97 17.36
C HIS A 36 8.37 -0.07 18.26
N LEU A 37 7.79 0.99 18.83
CA LEU A 37 8.50 1.88 19.74
C LEU A 37 8.98 1.15 21.00
N ARG A 38 8.16 0.26 21.58
CA ARG A 38 8.58 -0.59 22.71
C ARG A 38 9.72 -1.51 22.35
N LYS A 39 9.65 -2.16 21.18
CA LYS A 39 10.71 -3.05 20.68
C LYS A 39 12.01 -2.28 20.41
N TRP A 40 11.93 -1.10 19.82
CA TRP A 40 13.09 -0.22 19.61
C TRP A 40 13.77 0.16 20.91
N HIS A 41 13.00 0.60 21.92
CA HIS A 41 13.57 0.90 23.22
C HIS A 41 14.21 -0.33 23.89
N GLU A 42 13.67 -1.52 23.65
CA GLU A 42 14.25 -2.77 24.14
C GLU A 42 15.57 -3.11 23.46
N TRP A 43 15.61 -3.02 22.12
CA TRP A 43 16.81 -3.33 21.33
C TRP A 43 17.96 -2.38 21.59
N LEU A 44 17.66 -1.11 21.89
CA LEU A 44 18.64 -0.07 22.15
C LEU A 44 18.95 0.11 23.64
N ASP A 45 18.43 -0.75 24.52
CA ASP A 45 18.53 -0.64 25.98
C ASP A 45 18.15 0.77 26.52
N LEU A 46 17.13 1.36 25.91
CA LEU A 46 16.64 2.69 26.26
C LEU A 46 15.52 2.62 27.30
N SER A 47 15.50 3.60 28.19
CA SER A 47 14.44 3.78 29.19
C SER A 47 13.03 3.78 28.57
N LYS A 48 12.18 2.87 29.02
CA LYS A 48 10.74 2.80 28.68
C LYS A 48 9.85 3.63 29.63
N LYS A 49 10.40 4.64 30.33
CA LYS A 49 9.66 5.50 31.30
C LYS A 49 8.41 6.18 30.73
N TRP A 50 8.31 6.28 29.41
CA TRP A 50 7.14 6.80 28.70
C TRP A 50 5.96 5.81 28.65
N ASP A 51 6.19 4.48 28.71
CA ASP A 51 5.16 3.43 28.62
C ASP A 51 4.42 3.26 29.94
N THR A 52 3.73 4.32 30.34
CA THR A 52 2.98 4.39 31.59
C THR A 52 1.59 3.78 31.46
N ILE A 53 0.95 3.56 32.61
CA ILE A 53 -0.46 3.17 32.69
C ILE A 53 -1.34 4.15 31.90
N ALA A 54 -1.07 5.45 31.96
CA ALA A 54 -1.82 6.47 31.21
C ALA A 54 -1.70 6.31 29.68
N VAL A 55 -0.50 6.00 29.16
CA VAL A 55 -0.30 5.73 27.72
C VAL A 55 -1.02 4.45 27.30
N ARG A 56 -0.95 3.39 28.11
CA ARG A 56 -1.66 2.13 27.87
C ARG A 56 -3.17 2.31 27.92
N GLN A 57 -3.68 3.05 28.89
CA GLN A 57 -5.09 3.40 29.02
C GLN A 57 -5.56 4.32 27.90
N THR A 58 -4.72 5.24 27.40
CA THR A 58 -5.04 6.06 26.22
C THR A 58 -5.13 5.19 24.98
N ALA A 59 -4.17 4.28 24.76
CA ALA A 59 -4.21 3.32 23.65
C ALA A 59 -5.42 2.37 23.73
N GLN A 60 -5.78 1.90 24.93
CA GLN A 60 -6.98 1.10 25.17
C GLN A 60 -8.27 1.94 25.03
N GLY A 61 -8.26 3.18 25.49
CA GLY A 61 -9.38 4.11 25.42
C GLY A 61 -9.70 4.50 23.98
N LEU A 62 -8.65 4.68 23.15
CA LEU A 62 -8.79 4.75 21.70
C LEU A 62 -9.52 3.50 21.19
N SER A 63 -9.14 2.29 21.62
CA SER A 63 -9.86 1.07 21.20
C SER A 63 -11.31 0.92 21.70
N ARG A 64 -11.67 1.57 22.81
CA ARG A 64 -13.03 1.50 23.40
C ARG A 64 -13.97 2.57 22.88
N ASN A 65 -13.43 3.72 22.48
CA ASN A 65 -14.15 4.78 21.79
C ASN A 65 -13.65 4.84 20.34
N PRO A 66 -14.17 3.97 19.46
CA PRO A 66 -14.01 4.18 18.03
C PRO A 66 -14.79 5.47 17.70
N ARG A 67 -14.17 6.64 17.91
CA ARG A 67 -14.67 7.93 17.41
C ARG A 67 -15.10 7.67 15.98
N LYS A 68 -16.43 7.57 15.74
CA LYS A 68 -17.08 7.16 14.47
C LYS A 68 -16.01 6.74 13.48
N THR A 69 -15.46 5.54 13.66
CA THR A 69 -14.26 5.08 12.92
C THR A 69 -14.47 5.52 11.49
N LEU A 70 -13.68 6.51 11.03
CA LEU A 70 -13.81 7.09 9.70
C LEU A 70 -14.01 5.91 8.77
N ALA A 71 -15.17 5.88 8.10
CA ALA A 71 -15.77 4.70 7.49
C ALA A 71 -14.69 3.75 6.98
N GLU A 72 -14.76 2.47 7.37
CA GLU A 72 -13.78 1.45 6.94
C GLU A 72 -13.40 1.72 5.49
N LYS A 73 -12.10 1.94 5.25
CA LYS A 73 -11.64 2.34 3.92
C LYS A 73 -12.26 1.38 2.90
N PRO A 74 -12.96 1.91 1.88
CA PRO A 74 -13.58 1.11 0.85
C PRO A 74 -12.63 0.01 0.38
N ARG A 75 -12.98 -1.25 0.62
CA ARG A 75 -12.20 -2.38 0.11
C ARG A 75 -12.93 -2.94 -1.10
N VAL A 76 -12.25 -2.97 -2.23
CA VAL A 76 -12.69 -3.79 -3.36
C VAL A 76 -12.49 -5.23 -2.94
N SER A 77 -13.58 -5.99 -2.76
CA SER A 77 -13.49 -7.43 -2.59
C SER A 77 -13.30 -8.13 -3.94
N ILE A 78 -12.84 -9.38 -3.94
CA ILE A 78 -12.76 -10.17 -5.18
C ILE A 78 -14.14 -10.29 -5.87
N GLN A 79 -15.22 -10.42 -5.09
CA GLN A 79 -16.57 -10.47 -5.65
C GLN A 79 -16.99 -9.13 -6.28
N MET A 80 -16.58 -8.02 -5.67
CA MET A 80 -16.82 -6.68 -6.21
C MET A 80 -16.02 -6.45 -7.51
N LEU A 81 -14.76 -6.90 -7.57
CA LEU A 81 -13.97 -6.91 -8.79
C LEU A 81 -14.67 -7.73 -9.87
N ARG A 82 -15.07 -8.96 -9.56
CA ARG A 82 -15.76 -9.87 -10.49
C ARG A 82 -17.01 -9.22 -11.09
N ASN A 83 -17.85 -8.62 -10.25
CA ASN A 83 -19.06 -7.92 -10.69
C ASN A 83 -18.73 -6.70 -11.58
N MET A 84 -17.70 -5.95 -11.22
CA MET A 84 -17.21 -4.80 -11.98
C MET A 84 -16.68 -5.22 -13.37
N VAL A 85 -15.84 -6.25 -13.42
CA VAL A 85 -15.31 -6.83 -14.67
C VAL A 85 -16.45 -7.37 -15.54
N LYS A 86 -17.36 -8.17 -14.99
CA LYS A 86 -18.52 -8.71 -15.72
C LYS A 86 -19.35 -7.60 -16.37
N ARG A 87 -19.64 -6.53 -15.61
CA ARG A 87 -20.41 -5.39 -16.10
C ARG A 87 -19.65 -4.57 -17.15
N ALA A 88 -18.36 -4.35 -16.95
CA ALA A 88 -17.53 -3.62 -17.89
C ALA A 88 -17.38 -4.37 -19.22
N ILE A 89 -17.17 -5.69 -19.20
CA ILE A 89 -17.15 -6.55 -20.38
C ILE A 89 -18.49 -6.47 -21.12
N GLY A 90 -19.62 -6.58 -20.41
CA GLY A 90 -20.96 -6.46 -21.03
C GLY A 90 -21.25 -5.10 -21.67
N ARG A 91 -20.43 -4.07 -21.38
CA ARG A 91 -20.50 -2.74 -21.99
C ARG A 91 -19.42 -2.50 -23.05
N GLY A 92 -18.65 -3.52 -23.41
CA GLY A 92 -17.52 -3.39 -24.34
C GLY A 92 -16.30 -2.65 -23.77
N LEU A 93 -16.24 -2.42 -22.45
CA LEU A 93 -15.17 -1.69 -21.78
C LEU A 93 -14.02 -2.64 -21.40
N ILE A 94 -13.43 -3.29 -22.41
CA ILE A 94 -12.45 -4.36 -22.22
C ILE A 94 -11.17 -3.84 -21.57
N ASP A 95 -10.61 -2.73 -22.06
CA ASP A 95 -9.38 -2.14 -21.52
C ASP A 95 -9.51 -1.79 -20.03
N PHE A 96 -10.66 -1.24 -19.62
CA PHE A 96 -10.95 -0.98 -18.21
C PHE A 96 -11.03 -2.28 -17.39
N SER A 97 -11.64 -3.33 -17.95
CA SER A 97 -11.79 -4.62 -17.27
C SER A 97 -10.42 -5.24 -16.99
N LEU A 98 -9.54 -5.29 -18.00
CA LEU A 98 -8.18 -5.78 -17.88
C LEU A 98 -7.36 -4.92 -16.90
N ALA A 99 -7.47 -3.59 -17.01
CA ALA A 99 -6.82 -2.65 -16.09
C ALA A 99 -7.27 -2.85 -14.63
N ALA A 100 -8.55 -3.09 -14.39
CA ALA A 100 -9.09 -3.35 -13.05
C ALA A 100 -8.56 -4.67 -12.46
N ILE A 101 -8.46 -5.73 -13.27
CA ILE A 101 -7.87 -7.01 -12.84
C ILE A 101 -6.40 -6.83 -12.47
N MET A 102 -5.62 -6.20 -13.35
CA MET A 102 -4.20 -5.94 -13.12
C MET A 102 -4.00 -5.06 -11.89
N GLY A 103 -4.74 -3.96 -11.77
CA GLY A 103 -4.72 -3.07 -10.61
C GLY A 103 -5.03 -3.80 -9.30
N TYR A 104 -6.00 -4.72 -9.31
CA TYR A 104 -6.36 -5.51 -8.14
C TYR A 104 -5.31 -6.52 -7.74
N HIS A 105 -4.83 -7.33 -8.67
CA HIS A 105 -3.90 -8.41 -8.33
C HIS A 105 -2.52 -7.87 -7.97
N PHE A 106 -2.04 -6.84 -8.67
CA PHE A 106 -0.72 -6.22 -8.44
C PHE A 106 -0.75 -5.05 -7.44
N LEU A 107 -1.92 -4.75 -6.88
CA LEU A 107 -2.10 -3.69 -5.87
C LEU A 107 -1.54 -2.34 -6.34
N LEU A 108 -1.82 -2.01 -7.61
CA LEU A 108 -1.22 -0.86 -8.28
C LEU A 108 -1.97 0.44 -7.96
N ARG A 109 -1.21 1.52 -7.89
CA ARG A 109 -1.72 2.88 -7.95
C ARG A 109 -2.13 3.17 -9.38
N ILE A 110 -3.41 3.47 -9.58
CA ILE A 110 -3.95 3.69 -10.93
C ILE A 110 -3.15 4.76 -11.71
N PRO A 111 -2.99 6.00 -11.22
CA PRO A 111 -2.38 7.05 -12.05
C PRO A 111 -0.87 6.88 -12.24
N SER A 112 -0.16 6.36 -11.23
CA SER A 112 1.32 6.42 -11.19
C SER A 112 2.01 5.08 -11.37
N GLU A 113 1.28 3.97 -11.39
CA GLU A 113 1.83 2.62 -11.60
C GLU A 113 1.11 1.91 -12.74
N LEU A 114 -0.23 1.79 -12.69
CA LEU A 114 -0.99 1.03 -13.71
C LEU A 114 -1.01 1.72 -15.08
N LEU A 115 -1.37 3.00 -15.14
CA LEU A 115 -1.57 3.71 -16.41
C LEU A 115 -0.26 4.17 -17.08
N VAL A 116 0.86 4.07 -16.36
CA VAL A 116 2.20 4.38 -16.88
C VAL A 116 3.02 3.12 -17.16
N ALA A 117 2.49 1.94 -16.81
CA ALA A 117 3.17 0.68 -17.09
C ALA A 117 3.23 0.43 -18.60
N SER A 118 4.37 -0.08 -19.06
CA SER A 118 4.62 -0.38 -20.46
C SER A 118 4.57 -1.88 -20.76
N VAL A 119 4.51 -2.23 -22.04
CA VAL A 119 4.45 -3.63 -22.52
C VAL A 119 5.67 -4.44 -22.05
N GLY A 120 6.87 -3.90 -22.19
CA GLY A 120 8.11 -4.60 -21.79
C GLY A 120 8.24 -4.85 -20.28
N GLN A 121 7.38 -4.23 -19.47
CA GLN A 121 7.32 -4.47 -18.03
C GLN A 121 6.43 -5.66 -17.66
N LEU A 122 5.62 -6.17 -18.59
CA LEU A 122 4.67 -7.24 -18.38
C LEU A 122 5.15 -8.53 -19.04
N ILE A 123 5.55 -9.52 -18.24
CA ILE A 123 6.10 -10.79 -18.71
C ILE A 123 5.14 -11.92 -18.35
N VAL A 124 4.66 -12.66 -19.33
CA VAL A 124 3.83 -13.85 -19.12
C VAL A 124 4.72 -15.10 -19.26
N ASN A 125 4.69 -15.97 -18.25
CA ASN A 125 5.34 -17.27 -18.27
C ASN A 125 4.29 -18.38 -18.33
N ASP A 126 4.08 -18.93 -19.53
CA ASP A 126 3.07 -19.96 -19.79
C ASP A 126 3.35 -21.27 -19.07
N SER A 127 4.61 -21.69 -19.02
CA SER A 127 5.03 -22.94 -18.38
C SER A 127 4.76 -22.91 -16.87
N ALA A 128 5.08 -21.80 -16.21
CA ALA A 128 4.82 -21.61 -14.78
C ALA A 128 3.37 -21.18 -14.49
N LYS A 129 2.61 -20.78 -15.52
CA LYS A 129 1.29 -20.13 -15.40
C LYS A 129 1.34 -18.91 -14.49
N GLU A 130 2.29 -18.02 -14.74
CA GLU A 130 2.50 -16.81 -13.96
C GLU A 130 2.60 -15.58 -14.85
N VAL A 131 2.28 -14.43 -14.26
CA VAL A 131 2.54 -13.12 -14.86
C VAL A 131 3.39 -12.32 -13.90
N THR A 132 4.42 -11.69 -14.45
CA THR A 132 5.32 -10.79 -13.75
C THR A 132 5.08 -9.37 -14.26
N LEU A 133 4.96 -8.42 -13.33
CA LEU A 133 5.01 -6.99 -13.63
C LEU A 133 6.24 -6.38 -12.96
N VAL A 134 7.11 -5.78 -13.77
CA VAL A 134 8.32 -5.09 -13.34
C VAL A 134 8.05 -3.60 -13.23
N LEU A 135 8.05 -3.07 -12.01
CA LEU A 135 7.84 -1.65 -11.75
C LEU A 135 9.20 -0.99 -11.50
N PRO A 136 9.69 -0.10 -12.39
CA PRO A 136 11.02 0.47 -12.25
C PRO A 136 11.17 1.39 -11.04
N ARG A 137 10.05 1.96 -10.55
CA ARG A 137 10.02 2.82 -9.37
C ARG A 137 8.70 2.64 -8.62
N ARG A 138 8.77 2.63 -7.29
CA ARG A 138 7.61 2.80 -6.40
C ARG A 138 7.94 3.82 -5.32
N LYS A 139 6.92 4.52 -4.79
CA LYS A 139 7.11 5.55 -3.74
C LYS A 139 7.88 5.05 -2.51
N ASN A 140 7.74 3.78 -2.16
CA ASN A 140 8.40 3.19 -0.99
C ASN A 140 9.58 2.28 -1.37
N LEU A 141 9.84 2.10 -2.67
CA LEU A 141 10.91 1.26 -3.23
C LEU A 141 11.44 1.95 -4.49
N PRO A 142 12.34 2.95 -4.35
CA PRO A 142 12.83 3.75 -5.47
C PRO A 142 13.67 2.93 -6.46
N ALA A 143 14.27 1.83 -6.02
CA ALA A 143 14.98 0.87 -6.87
C ALA A 143 14.05 0.00 -7.75
N GLY A 144 12.73 0.14 -7.57
CA GLY A 144 11.74 -0.65 -8.27
C GLY A 144 11.26 -1.85 -7.46
N ASP A 145 10.40 -2.65 -8.10
CA ASP A 145 9.74 -3.82 -7.51
C ASP A 145 9.39 -4.80 -8.62
N LYS A 146 9.52 -6.10 -8.35
CA LYS A 146 9.10 -7.17 -9.25
C LYS A 146 7.97 -7.93 -8.58
N GLN A 147 6.78 -7.82 -9.15
CA GLN A 147 5.63 -8.52 -8.63
C GLN A 147 5.29 -9.71 -9.51
N VAL A 148 5.11 -10.88 -8.90
CA VAL A 148 4.71 -12.12 -9.60
C VAL A 148 3.33 -12.54 -9.11
N ARG A 149 2.46 -12.94 -10.04
CA ARG A 149 1.13 -13.47 -9.75
C ARG A 149 0.88 -14.74 -10.54
N SER A 150 0.55 -15.81 -9.85
CA SER A 150 0.20 -17.09 -10.45
C SER A 150 -1.26 -17.11 -10.92
N CYS A 151 -1.54 -18.01 -11.86
CA CYS A 151 -2.87 -18.24 -12.41
C CYS A 151 -3.86 -18.67 -11.32
N CYS A 152 -5.07 -18.09 -11.34
CA CYS A 152 -6.16 -18.46 -10.44
C CYS A 152 -7.40 -19.02 -11.18
N CYS A 153 -7.26 -19.51 -12.41
CA CYS A 153 -8.39 -20.00 -13.21
C CYS A 153 -9.18 -21.15 -12.57
N LYS A 154 -8.57 -21.90 -11.63
CA LYS A 154 -9.29 -22.94 -10.87
C LYS A 154 -10.37 -22.38 -9.95
N THR A 155 -10.23 -21.13 -9.49
CA THR A 155 -11.14 -20.49 -8.53
C THR A 155 -11.90 -19.31 -9.13
N ASP A 156 -11.25 -18.53 -10.00
CA ASP A 156 -11.84 -17.42 -10.72
C ASP A 156 -11.11 -17.20 -12.04
N SER A 157 -11.68 -17.72 -13.13
CA SER A 157 -11.14 -17.50 -14.48
C SER A 157 -11.41 -16.08 -14.98
N LEU A 158 -12.52 -15.46 -14.58
CA LEU A 158 -12.93 -14.14 -15.08
C LEU A 158 -11.98 -13.03 -14.61
N THR A 159 -11.44 -13.15 -13.40
CA THR A 159 -10.49 -12.17 -12.85
C THR A 159 -9.06 -12.70 -12.80
N CYS A 160 -8.72 -13.72 -13.58
CA CYS A 160 -7.37 -14.28 -13.54
C CYS A 160 -6.34 -13.27 -14.09
N PRO A 161 -5.29 -12.92 -13.32
CA PRO A 161 -4.30 -11.95 -13.78
C PRO A 161 -3.48 -12.46 -14.97
N VAL A 162 -3.25 -13.77 -15.06
CA VAL A 162 -2.51 -14.38 -16.18
C VAL A 162 -3.34 -14.29 -17.46
N GLU A 163 -4.62 -14.68 -17.43
CA GLU A 163 -5.50 -14.59 -18.60
C GLU A 163 -5.74 -13.13 -19.00
N ALA A 164 -5.87 -12.22 -18.03
CA ALA A 164 -5.98 -10.79 -18.31
C ALA A 164 -4.73 -10.24 -19.01
N ALA A 165 -3.53 -10.65 -18.57
CA ALA A 165 -2.28 -10.25 -19.21
C ALA A 165 -2.14 -10.83 -20.62
N LYS A 166 -2.50 -12.10 -20.84
CA LYS A 166 -2.54 -12.72 -22.18
C LYS A 166 -3.50 -11.98 -23.11
N ALA A 167 -4.74 -11.79 -22.66
CA ALA A 167 -5.75 -11.07 -23.44
C ALA A 167 -5.33 -9.63 -23.74
N LEU A 168 -4.62 -8.98 -22.81
CA LEU A 168 -4.06 -7.65 -23.04
C LEU A 168 -3.02 -7.65 -24.15
N LEU A 169 -2.04 -8.56 -24.11
CA LEU A 169 -0.98 -8.66 -25.11
C LEU A 169 -1.52 -9.08 -26.48
N GLU A 170 -2.42 -10.08 -26.51
CA GLU A 170 -3.06 -10.56 -27.74
C GLU A 170 -3.86 -9.45 -28.44
N ARG A 171 -4.67 -8.70 -27.70
CA ARG A 171 -5.49 -7.59 -28.24
C ARG A 171 -4.66 -6.46 -28.84
N ARG A 172 -3.43 -6.31 -28.40
CA ARG A 172 -2.53 -5.27 -28.89
C ARG A 172 -1.70 -5.74 -30.10
N GLY A 173 -1.59 -7.06 -30.30
CA GLY A 173 -0.96 -7.65 -31.46
C GLY A 173 0.56 -7.50 -31.47
N SER A 174 1.17 -7.90 -32.59
CA SER A 174 2.62 -7.94 -32.80
C SER A 174 3.26 -6.57 -33.07
N SER A 175 2.47 -5.50 -33.18
CA SER A 175 2.97 -4.15 -33.49
C SER A 175 3.45 -3.36 -32.28
N LEU A 176 3.39 -3.93 -31.07
CA LEU A 176 3.80 -3.24 -29.86
C LEU A 176 5.32 -3.18 -29.71
N LEU A 177 5.80 -2.02 -29.31
CA LEU A 177 7.15 -1.84 -28.80
C LEU A 177 7.14 -1.97 -27.27
N ASP A 178 8.25 -2.42 -26.68
CA ASP A 178 8.38 -2.59 -25.22
C ASP A 178 8.09 -1.31 -24.41
N GLY A 179 8.27 -0.14 -25.04
CA GLY A 179 7.98 1.17 -24.46
C GLY A 179 6.52 1.61 -24.51
N ASP A 180 5.67 0.92 -25.27
CA ASP A 180 4.27 1.32 -25.43
C ASP A 180 3.49 1.14 -24.11
N PRO A 181 2.58 2.05 -23.76
CA PRO A 181 1.77 1.91 -22.56
C PRO A 181 0.86 0.68 -22.67
N LEU A 182 0.59 0.01 -21.55
CA LEU A 182 -0.34 -1.13 -21.50
C LEU A 182 -1.77 -0.70 -21.91
N PHE A 183 -2.17 0.52 -21.55
CA PHE A 183 -3.52 1.04 -21.76
C PHE A 183 -3.52 2.43 -22.45
N PRO A 184 -3.08 2.55 -23.72
CA PRO A 184 -2.92 3.83 -24.43
C PRO A 184 -4.22 4.65 -24.50
N LEU A 185 -5.37 3.98 -24.62
CA LEU A 185 -6.67 4.62 -24.78
C LEU A 185 -7.36 4.93 -23.44
N LEU A 186 -6.79 4.47 -22.31
CA LEU A 186 -7.43 4.58 -21.00
C LEU A 186 -6.75 5.66 -20.16
N SER A 187 -7.17 6.92 -20.35
CA SER A 187 -6.72 8.01 -19.48
C SER A 187 -7.19 7.81 -18.04
N TYR A 188 -6.49 8.44 -17.09
CA TYR A 188 -6.92 8.43 -15.69
C TYR A 188 -8.36 8.92 -15.55
N ARG A 189 -8.72 10.06 -16.17
CA ARG A 189 -10.08 10.59 -16.15
C ARG A 189 -11.12 9.59 -16.69
N ALA A 190 -10.80 8.89 -17.78
CA ALA A 190 -11.67 7.85 -18.35
C ALA A 190 -11.82 6.65 -17.40
N PHE A 191 -10.72 6.15 -16.84
CA PHE A 191 -10.74 5.08 -15.84
C PHE A 191 -11.65 5.44 -14.67
N LEU A 192 -11.47 6.65 -14.13
CA LEU A 192 -12.24 7.17 -13.01
C LEU A 192 -13.74 7.27 -13.33
N PHE A 193 -14.07 7.78 -14.51
CA PHE A 193 -15.45 7.89 -14.96
C PHE A 193 -16.12 6.52 -15.10
N ILE A 194 -15.45 5.57 -15.74
CA ILE A 194 -15.94 4.20 -15.93
C ILE A 194 -16.11 3.50 -14.58
N LEU A 195 -15.13 3.64 -13.68
CA LEU A 195 -15.20 3.09 -12.33
C LEU A 195 -16.43 3.61 -11.58
N ARG A 196 -16.65 4.93 -11.58
CA ARG A 196 -17.81 5.55 -10.91
C ARG A 196 -19.14 5.07 -11.50
N SER A 197 -19.26 5.05 -12.82
CA SER A 197 -20.46 4.55 -13.51
C SER A 197 -20.73 3.09 -13.17
N THR A 198 -19.68 2.28 -13.10
CA THR A 198 -19.78 0.84 -12.79
C THR A 198 -20.20 0.62 -11.34
N LEU A 199 -19.57 1.31 -10.39
CA LEU A 199 -19.89 1.21 -8.96
C LEU A 199 -21.30 1.74 -8.65
N SER A 200 -21.68 2.88 -9.19
CA SER A 200 -23.04 3.43 -9.05
C SER A 200 -24.09 2.40 -9.48
N GLY A 201 -23.86 1.76 -10.62
CA GLY A 201 -24.74 0.72 -11.12
C GLY A 201 -24.81 -0.55 -10.27
N MET A 202 -23.81 -0.81 -9.41
CA MET A 202 -23.78 -1.96 -8.51
C MET A 202 -24.52 -1.72 -7.20
N GLY A 203 -25.12 -0.53 -7.01
CA GLY A 203 -25.80 -0.19 -5.76
C GLY A 203 -24.84 0.03 -4.58
N THR A 204 -23.52 0.12 -4.82
CA THR A 204 -22.50 0.42 -3.79
C THR A 204 -22.48 1.92 -3.47
N SER A 205 -23.67 2.49 -3.25
CA SER A 205 -23.84 3.92 -3.02
C SER A 205 -23.15 4.40 -1.76
N ASP A 206 -22.95 3.55 -0.74
CA ASP A 206 -22.18 3.91 0.45
C ASP A 206 -20.69 4.17 0.16
N LEU A 207 -20.07 3.46 -0.78
CA LEU A 207 -18.69 3.74 -1.19
C LEU A 207 -18.58 5.04 -2.01
N ALA A 208 -19.65 5.41 -2.71
CA ALA A 208 -19.74 6.66 -3.46
C ALA A 208 -20.18 7.85 -2.59
N LYS A 209 -20.94 7.59 -1.51
CA LYS A 209 -21.53 8.59 -0.60
C LYS A 209 -20.71 8.84 0.66
N SER A 210 -19.84 7.92 1.11
CA SER A 210 -19.11 8.02 2.40
C SER A 210 -18.00 9.09 2.46
N GLY A 211 -17.95 10.07 1.56
CA GLY A 211 -17.16 11.29 1.73
C GLY A 211 -15.63 11.14 1.74
N SER A 212 -15.10 9.93 1.48
CA SER A 212 -13.68 9.80 1.11
C SER A 212 -13.51 10.49 -0.23
N SER A 213 -12.67 11.54 -0.30
CA SER A 213 -12.47 12.18 -1.61
C SER A 213 -11.99 11.10 -2.58
N PHE A 214 -12.53 11.06 -3.77
CA PHE A 214 -12.21 9.98 -4.70
C PHE A 214 -10.72 9.98 -5.11
N GLN A 215 -10.06 11.14 -4.99
CA GLN A 215 -8.60 11.27 -4.97
C GLN A 215 -7.94 10.44 -3.86
N GLN A 216 -8.52 10.33 -2.67
CA GLN A 216 -8.08 9.37 -1.65
C GLN A 216 -8.32 7.93 -2.09
N ILE A 217 -9.47 7.56 -2.68
CA ILE A 217 -9.72 6.18 -3.15
C ILE A 217 -8.65 5.73 -4.16
N CYS A 218 -8.24 6.62 -5.08
CA CYS A 218 -7.26 6.31 -6.11
C CYS A 218 -5.79 6.56 -5.70
N ALA A 219 -5.52 7.52 -4.79
CA ALA A 219 -4.19 7.73 -4.21
C ALA A 219 -3.84 6.68 -3.13
N LEU A 220 -4.86 6.03 -2.55
CA LEU A 220 -4.72 4.90 -1.66
C LEU A 220 -4.51 3.60 -2.45
N GLY A 221 -3.41 3.47 -3.20
CA GLY A 221 -2.91 2.18 -3.73
C GLY A 221 -2.63 1.10 -2.66
N SER A 222 -3.26 1.19 -1.50
CA SER A 222 -3.44 0.13 -0.51
C SER A 222 -4.61 -0.76 -0.90
N TRP A 223 -4.61 -1.31 -2.11
CA TRP A 223 -5.26 -2.60 -2.32
C TRP A 223 -4.45 -3.53 -1.41
N ARG A 224 -4.98 -3.95 -0.26
CA ARG A 224 -4.25 -4.86 0.62
C ARG A 224 -4.77 -6.25 0.33
N SER A 225 -3.92 -7.11 -0.24
CA SER A 225 -4.14 -8.55 -0.12
C SER A 225 -4.08 -8.91 1.38
N ARG A 226 -4.71 -10.01 1.79
CA ARG A 226 -4.65 -10.54 3.16
C ARG A 226 -3.23 -10.99 3.58
N VAL A 227 -2.23 -10.80 2.74
CA VAL A 227 -0.86 -11.21 3.02
C VAL A 227 -0.35 -10.40 4.22
N PRO A 228 -0.01 -11.05 5.36
CA PRO A 228 0.47 -10.36 6.54
C PRO A 228 1.73 -9.56 6.19
N ALA A 229 1.90 -8.41 6.84
CA ALA A 229 3.03 -7.51 6.60
C ALA A 229 4.41 -8.22 6.73
N SER A 230 4.46 -9.37 7.41
CA SER A 230 5.61 -10.26 7.52
C SER A 230 6.11 -10.84 6.20
N VAL A 231 5.34 -10.78 5.10
CA VAL A 231 5.76 -11.25 3.76
C VAL A 231 6.39 -10.11 2.93
N TYR A 232 6.19 -8.85 3.35
CA TYR A 232 6.69 -7.66 2.62
C TYR A 232 7.85 -6.97 3.34
N VAL A 233 8.32 -7.56 4.43
CA VAL A 233 9.39 -7.01 5.25
C VAL A 233 10.35 -8.15 5.49
N ASP A 234 11.47 -8.17 4.77
CA ASP A 234 12.63 -8.90 5.24
C ASP A 234 13.08 -8.20 6.53
N LEU A 235 12.73 -8.84 7.65
CA LEU A 235 12.97 -8.33 8.99
C LEU A 235 14.46 -8.09 9.22
N ALA A 236 15.33 -8.90 8.61
CA ALA A 236 16.77 -8.76 8.74
C ALA A 236 17.29 -7.55 7.95
N GLU A 237 16.75 -7.32 6.75
CA GLU A 237 17.13 -6.17 5.92
C GLU A 237 16.69 -4.84 6.54
N VAL A 238 15.45 -4.78 7.07
CA VAL A 238 14.95 -3.59 7.77
C VAL A 238 15.72 -3.33 9.07
N GLN A 239 16.12 -4.38 9.80
CA GLN A 239 16.99 -4.24 10.96
C GLN A 239 18.38 -3.70 10.58
N LYS A 240 18.96 -4.20 9.48
CA LYS A 240 20.26 -3.74 8.98
C LYS A 240 20.23 -2.28 8.55
N LEU A 241 19.20 -1.88 7.79
CA LEU A 241 19.03 -0.51 7.30
C LEU A 241 18.78 0.48 8.45
N ALA A 242 17.93 0.11 9.42
CA ALA A 242 17.67 0.93 10.59
C ALA A 242 18.94 1.11 11.44
N SER A 243 19.75 0.06 11.57
CA SER A 243 21.02 0.12 12.29
C SER A 243 22.03 1.02 11.57
N SER A 244 22.17 0.92 10.24
CA SER A 244 23.11 1.75 9.49
C SER A 244 22.71 3.23 9.49
N THR A 245 21.42 3.54 9.34
CA THR A 245 20.94 4.94 9.38
C THR A 245 21.11 5.54 10.76
N PHE A 246 20.90 4.76 11.83
CA PHE A 246 21.14 5.21 13.19
C PHE A 246 22.62 5.50 13.46
N MET A 247 23.53 4.66 12.96
CA MET A 247 24.98 4.89 13.10
C MET A 247 25.47 6.12 12.33
N SER A 248 24.98 6.32 11.10
CA SER A 248 25.30 7.50 10.28
C SER A 248 24.88 8.82 10.96
N LEU A 249 23.71 8.83 11.61
CA LEU A 249 23.21 10.01 12.31
C LEU A 249 24.00 10.32 13.60
N LEU A 250 24.60 9.31 14.22
CA LEU A 250 25.49 9.51 15.37
C LEU A 250 26.82 10.13 14.93
N GLU A 251 27.39 9.67 13.82
CA GLU A 251 28.64 10.18 13.25
C GLU A 251 28.51 11.64 12.75
N GLU A 252 27.37 11.99 12.16
CA GLU A 252 27.04 13.38 11.78
C GLU A 252 26.88 14.29 13.01
N SER A 253 26.31 13.79 14.12
CA SER A 253 26.18 14.58 15.34
C SER A 253 27.50 14.81 16.08
N ASP A 254 28.47 13.91 15.93
CA ASP A 254 29.79 14.05 16.54
C ASP A 254 30.66 15.05 15.76
N SER A 255 30.46 15.16 14.45
CA SER A 255 31.23 16.09 13.59
C SER A 255 30.80 17.55 13.71
N GLU A 256 29.53 17.84 14.05
CA GLU A 256 29.06 19.21 14.32
C GLU A 256 29.48 19.76 15.70
N SER A 257 30.00 18.89 16.59
CA SER A 257 30.39 19.29 17.95
C SER A 257 31.87 19.69 18.11
N GLY A 258 32.65 19.63 17.01
CA GLY A 258 34.09 19.91 17.00
C GLY A 258 34.50 21.34 16.63
N GLU A 259 33.56 22.24 16.32
CA GLU A 259 33.83 23.66 16.05
C GLU A 259 33.27 24.53 17.18
N VAL A 260 33.94 24.53 18.34
CA VAL A 260 33.84 25.59 19.37
C VAL A 260 35.22 25.87 19.94
#